data_AF-A0A2U1PST9-F1
#
_entry.id   AF-A0A2U1PST9-F1
#
_cell.length_a   1.000
_cell.length_b   1.000
_cell.length_c   1.000
_cell.angle_alpha   90.00
_cell.angle_beta   90.00
_cell.angle_gamma   90.00
#
_symmetry.space_group_name_H-M   'P 1'
#
loop_
_entity.id
_entity.type
_entity.pdbx_description
1 polymer ?
#
loop_
_entity_poly.entity_id
_entity_poly.type
_entity_poly.pdbx_seq_one_letter_code
_entity_poly.pdbx_strand_id
1 'polypeptide(L)'
;MDMEEHPLLYTVFSCVIPYIHDGDDRNSISLVSRNLYELDCITRRQVTVHVRYLQNPSRLSQRFPYIESLTLIGLLPEMYSVSPWIKELAVSFRRLNALCIRDMHVDEEDLDLLWDTRDEDLRVLTIQVGDVIQVWELDE
;
A
#
# COMPACT_ATOMS: atom_id res chain seq x y z
N MET A 1 16.32 -5.78 -31.95
CA MET A 1 17.08 -6.58 -30.98
C MET A 1 16.04 -7.34 -30.18
N ASP A 2 15.70 -8.53 -30.67
CA ASP A 2 14.80 -9.43 -29.96
C ASP A 2 15.57 -9.93 -28.72
N MET A 3 15.23 -9.36 -27.56
CA MET A 3 15.55 -9.99 -26.29
C MET A 3 14.77 -11.29 -26.29
N GLU A 4 15.45 -12.38 -26.58
CA GLU A 4 14.95 -13.74 -26.35
C GLU A 4 14.51 -13.78 -24.88
N GLU A 5 13.20 -13.64 -24.65
CA GLU A 5 12.63 -13.68 -23.30
C GLU A 5 13.02 -15.02 -22.72
N HIS A 6 14.04 -15.06 -21.85
CA HIS A 6 14.42 -16.28 -21.15
C HIS A 6 13.26 -16.65 -20.23
N PRO A 7 12.39 -17.62 -20.60
CA PRO A 7 11.15 -17.87 -19.86
C PRO A 7 11.45 -18.39 -18.45
N LEU A 8 12.61 -19.05 -18.32
CA LEU A 8 13.18 -19.52 -17.08
C LEU A 8 13.49 -18.36 -16.12
N LEU A 9 14.01 -17.24 -16.61
CA LEU A 9 14.39 -16.12 -15.75
C LEU A 9 13.16 -15.43 -15.17
N TYR A 10 12.12 -15.21 -16.00
CA TYR A 10 10.84 -14.68 -15.53
C TYR A 10 10.19 -15.60 -14.50
N THR A 11 10.19 -16.92 -14.76
CA THR A 11 9.63 -17.93 -13.85
C THR A 11 10.38 -18.00 -12.53
N VAL A 12 11.72 -17.86 -12.56
CA VAL A 12 12.52 -17.81 -11.33
C VAL A 12 12.20 -16.54 -10.55
N PHE A 13 12.16 -15.38 -11.21
CA PHE A 13 11.87 -14.12 -10.51
C PHE A 13 10.44 -14.04 -9.95
N SER A 14 9.45 -14.62 -10.62
CA SER A 14 8.09 -14.68 -10.07
C SER A 14 8.01 -15.49 -8.77
N CYS A 15 8.88 -16.49 -8.60
CA CYS A 15 9.03 -17.23 -7.35
C CYS A 15 9.87 -16.49 -6.31
N VAL A 16 10.94 -15.77 -6.71
CA VAL A 16 11.91 -15.16 -5.78
C VAL A 16 11.42 -13.81 -5.22
N ILE A 17 10.87 -12.94 -6.07
CA ILE A 17 10.47 -11.58 -5.69
C ILE A 17 9.54 -11.52 -4.47
N PRO A 18 8.55 -12.42 -4.29
CA PRO A 18 7.70 -12.45 -3.10
C PRO A 18 8.44 -12.59 -1.76
N TYR A 19 9.64 -13.20 -1.76
CA TYR A 19 10.46 -13.38 -0.55
C TYR A 19 11.30 -12.14 -0.20
N ILE A 20 11.29 -11.12 -1.06
CA ILE A 20 11.97 -9.85 -0.82
C ILE A 20 10.98 -8.92 -0.14
N HIS A 21 11.16 -8.75 1.17
CA HIS A 21 10.28 -7.96 2.03
C HIS A 21 10.74 -6.50 2.15
N ASP A 22 12.04 -6.24 1.97
CA ASP A 22 12.56 -4.89 2.07
C ASP A 22 12.01 -3.99 0.94
N GLY A 23 11.58 -2.80 1.32
CA GLY A 23 10.90 -1.90 0.42
C GLY A 23 11.83 -1.27 -0.62
N ASP A 24 13.07 -1.00 -0.23
CA ASP A 24 14.09 -0.36 -1.07
C ASP A 24 14.71 -1.36 -2.05
N ASP A 25 14.86 -2.62 -1.64
CA ASP A 25 15.26 -3.71 -2.53
C ASP A 25 14.22 -3.92 -3.64
N ARG A 26 12.92 -3.95 -3.29
CA ARG A 26 11.82 -4.03 -4.26
C ARG A 26 11.82 -2.85 -5.23
N ASN A 27 12.05 -1.63 -4.72
CA ASN A 27 12.17 -0.44 -5.54
C ASN A 27 13.31 -0.58 -6.55
N SER A 28 14.48 -1.03 -6.09
CA SER A 28 15.66 -1.26 -6.93
C SER A 28 15.39 -2.28 -8.04
N ILE A 29 14.75 -3.40 -7.71
CA ILE A 29 14.40 -4.46 -8.67
C ILE A 29 13.45 -3.93 -9.75
N SER A 30 12.47 -3.13 -9.36
CA SER A 30 11.48 -2.58 -10.29
C SER A 30 12.07 -1.67 -11.37
N LEU A 31 13.28 -1.14 -11.16
CA LEU A 31 13.97 -0.24 -12.08
C LEU A 31 14.88 -0.96 -13.08
N VAL A 32 15.14 -2.26 -12.90
CA VAL A 32 16.08 -3.03 -13.74
C VAL A 32 15.52 -3.30 -15.13
N SER A 33 14.24 -3.69 -15.23
CA SER A 33 13.59 -3.99 -16.51
C SER A 33 12.08 -3.86 -16.42
N ARG A 34 11.41 -3.76 -17.58
CA ARG A 34 9.94 -3.72 -17.65
C ARG A 34 9.28 -4.98 -17.09
N ASN A 35 9.85 -6.16 -17.34
CA ASN A 35 9.28 -7.42 -16.84
C ASN A 35 9.37 -7.48 -15.30
N LEU A 36 10.47 -7.00 -14.71
CA LEU A 36 10.61 -6.90 -13.25
C LEU A 36 9.73 -5.81 -12.65
N TYR A 37 9.53 -4.69 -13.35
CA TYR A 37 8.57 -3.65 -12.98
C TYR A 37 7.13 -4.19 -12.90
N GLU A 38 6.73 -5.04 -13.84
CA GLU A 38 5.41 -5.67 -13.89
C GLU A 38 5.27 -6.80 -12.86
N LEU A 39 6.32 -7.59 -12.61
CA LEU A 39 6.33 -8.58 -11.54
C LEU A 39 6.22 -7.92 -10.15
N ASP A 40 6.95 -6.84 -9.91
CA ASP A 40 6.85 -6.09 -8.65
C ASP A 40 5.42 -5.55 -8.43
N CYS A 41 4.81 -4.98 -9.47
CA CYS A 41 3.42 -4.49 -9.47
C CYS A 41 2.43 -5.51 -8.90
N ILE A 42 2.50 -6.77 -9.38
CA ILE A 42 1.51 -7.80 -9.02
C ILE A 42 1.86 -8.61 -7.77
N THR A 43 3.14 -8.59 -7.35
CA THR A 43 3.61 -9.38 -6.20
C THR A 43 3.79 -8.57 -4.93
N ARG A 44 3.72 -7.23 -5.00
CA ARG A 44 3.91 -6.37 -3.84
C ARG A 44 2.65 -6.29 -2.99
N ARG A 45 2.74 -6.84 -1.78
CA ARG A 45 1.63 -6.92 -0.82
C ARG A 45 1.65 -5.80 0.22
N GLN A 46 2.81 -5.24 0.51
CA GLN A 46 2.99 -4.22 1.54
C GLN A 46 3.66 -2.99 0.94
N VAL A 47 3.08 -1.82 1.21
CA VAL A 47 3.59 -0.54 0.71
C VAL A 47 3.54 0.53 1.79
N THR A 48 4.62 1.29 1.89
CA THR A 48 4.69 2.51 2.70
C THR A 48 4.72 3.72 1.79
N VAL A 49 3.84 4.68 2.03
CA VAL A 49 3.72 5.91 1.26
C VAL A 49 3.91 7.11 2.17
N HIS A 50 4.89 7.93 1.83
CA HIS A 50 5.00 9.28 2.34
C HIS A 50 4.11 10.19 1.49
N VAL A 51 3.00 10.65 2.06
CA VAL A 51 1.93 11.39 1.34
C VAL A 51 2.44 12.68 0.70
N ARG A 52 3.51 13.27 1.26
CA ARG A 52 4.20 14.42 0.69
C ARG A 52 4.72 14.21 -0.74
N TYR A 53 5.04 12.97 -1.12
CA TYR A 53 5.58 12.63 -2.45
C TYR A 53 4.54 12.02 -3.38
N LEU A 54 3.41 11.57 -2.83
CA LEU A 54 2.33 10.97 -3.59
C LEU A 54 1.00 11.50 -3.07
N GLN A 55 0.50 12.58 -3.66
CA GLN A 55 -0.77 13.19 -3.24
C GLN A 55 -1.99 12.53 -3.89
N ASN A 56 -1.79 11.79 -4.99
CA ASN A 56 -2.88 11.15 -5.72
C ASN A 56 -2.92 9.64 -5.41
N PRO A 57 -3.91 9.17 -4.63
CA PRO A 57 -4.00 7.78 -4.18
C PRO A 57 -4.32 6.81 -5.33
N SER A 58 -5.01 7.26 -6.38
CA SER A 58 -5.33 6.42 -7.56
C SER A 58 -4.09 5.93 -8.31
N ARG A 59 -2.97 6.66 -8.23
CA ARG A 59 -1.71 6.19 -8.81
C ARG A 59 -1.16 4.97 -8.08
N LEU A 60 -1.42 4.87 -6.78
CA LEU A 60 -0.98 3.74 -5.98
C LEU A 60 -1.79 2.49 -6.31
N SER A 61 -3.13 2.61 -6.39
CA SER A 61 -4.00 1.48 -6.75
C SER A 61 -3.72 0.97 -8.17
N GLN A 62 -3.40 1.86 -9.11
CA GLN A 62 -2.96 1.47 -10.46
C GLN A 62 -1.60 0.77 -10.48
N ARG A 63 -0.67 1.20 -9.61
CA ARG A 63 0.69 0.63 -9.56
C ARG A 63 0.75 -0.69 -8.81
N PHE A 64 -0.10 -0.88 -7.81
CA PHE A 64 -0.10 -2.05 -6.93
C PHE A 64 -1.54 -2.49 -6.65
N PRO A 65 -2.17 -3.24 -7.57
CA PRO A 65 -3.58 -3.60 -7.46
C PRO A 65 -3.89 -4.65 -6.38
N TYR A 66 -2.87 -5.33 -5.84
CA TYR A 66 -3.02 -6.44 -4.89
C TYR A 66 -2.40 -6.15 -3.52
N ILE A 67 -2.34 -4.88 -3.11
CA ILE A 67 -1.85 -4.50 -1.78
C ILE A 67 -2.78 -5.10 -0.71
N GLU A 68 -2.15 -5.71 0.29
CA GLU A 68 -2.76 -6.25 1.49
C GLU A 68 -2.51 -5.33 2.70
N SER A 69 -1.34 -4.67 2.75
CA SER A 69 -0.98 -3.74 3.84
C SER A 69 -0.49 -2.40 3.31
N LEU A 70 -1.07 -1.32 3.82
CA LEU A 70 -0.71 0.06 3.46
C LEU A 70 -0.31 0.85 4.70
N THR A 71 0.84 1.50 4.64
CA THR A 71 1.26 2.50 5.64
C THR A 71 1.29 3.88 5.01
N LEU A 72 0.49 4.82 5.52
CA LEU A 72 0.47 6.21 5.12
C LEU A 72 1.21 7.05 6.16
N ILE A 73 2.13 7.90 5.69
CA ILE A 73 2.93 8.78 6.54
C ILE A 73 2.75 10.22 6.05
N GLY A 74 2.02 11.03 6.81
CA GLY A 74 2.06 12.50 6.72
C GLY A 74 3.07 12.98 7.75
N LEU A 75 3.96 13.93 7.47
CA LEU A 75 4.96 14.32 8.49
C LEU A 75 4.41 15.25 9.57
N LEU A 76 3.22 15.81 9.35
CA LEU A 76 2.55 16.80 10.18
C LEU A 76 1.04 16.59 10.01
N PRO A 77 0.29 16.25 11.08
CA PRO A 77 -1.15 15.99 10.98
C PRO A 77 -1.93 17.16 10.38
N GLU A 78 -1.60 18.39 10.79
CA GLU A 78 -2.25 19.63 10.34
C GLU A 78 -2.14 19.89 8.83
N MET A 79 -1.19 19.27 8.14
CA MET A 79 -0.94 19.51 6.72
C MET A 79 -1.54 18.45 5.80
N TYR A 80 -1.81 17.25 6.32
CA TYR A 80 -2.18 16.09 5.49
C TYR A 80 -3.41 15.40 6.06
N SER A 81 -4.55 15.64 5.41
CA SER A 81 -5.80 14.91 5.65
C SER A 81 -5.72 13.51 4.99
N VAL A 82 -6.22 12.50 5.71
CA VAL A 82 -6.32 11.13 5.22
C VAL A 82 -7.52 10.92 4.30
N SER A 83 -8.52 11.80 4.33
CA SER A 83 -9.78 11.66 3.61
C SER A 83 -9.68 11.32 2.12
N PRO A 84 -8.80 11.93 1.29
CA PRO A 84 -8.67 11.52 -0.11
C PRO A 84 -8.17 10.07 -0.25
N TRP A 85 -7.33 9.61 0.67
CA TRP A 85 -6.87 8.22 0.70
C TRP A 85 -7.99 7.28 1.08
N ILE A 86 -8.77 7.60 2.12
CA ILE A 86 -9.89 6.75 2.55
C ILE A 86 -10.92 6.60 1.43
N LYS A 87 -11.27 7.68 0.74
CA LYS A 87 -12.21 7.64 -0.40
C LYS A 87 -11.71 6.74 -1.53
N GLU A 88 -10.42 6.74 -1.82
CA GLU A 88 -9.84 5.83 -2.83
C GLU A 88 -9.76 4.39 -2.30
N LEU A 89 -9.41 4.19 -1.02
CA LEU A 89 -9.37 2.88 -0.38
C LEU A 89 -10.74 2.19 -0.48
N ALA A 90 -11.82 2.92 -0.19
CA ALA A 90 -13.20 2.43 -0.31
C ALA A 90 -13.54 1.86 -1.70
N VAL A 91 -12.89 2.34 -2.77
CA VAL A 91 -13.23 1.96 -4.16
C VAL A 91 -12.25 0.96 -4.76
N SER A 92 -10.95 1.17 -4.56
CA SER A 92 -9.92 0.56 -5.41
C SER A 92 -9.13 -0.57 -4.76
N PHE A 93 -9.02 -0.62 -3.43
CA PHE A 93 -8.03 -1.46 -2.74
C PHE A 93 -8.57 -2.81 -2.24
N ARG A 94 -9.19 -3.60 -3.11
CA ARG A 94 -10.03 -4.78 -2.76
C ARG A 94 -9.39 -5.92 -1.94
N ARG A 95 -8.09 -5.87 -1.65
CA ARG A 95 -7.38 -6.91 -0.86
C ARG A 95 -6.74 -6.36 0.42
N LEU A 96 -6.94 -5.08 0.70
CA LEU A 96 -6.32 -4.45 1.86
C LEU A 96 -6.96 -4.99 3.14
N ASN A 97 -6.14 -5.58 3.99
CA ASN A 97 -6.53 -6.08 5.30
C ASN A 97 -5.82 -5.34 6.44
N ALA A 98 -4.79 -4.54 6.15
CA ALA A 98 -4.07 -3.77 7.15
C ALA A 98 -3.83 -2.33 6.69
N LEU A 99 -4.22 -1.36 7.50
CA LEU A 99 -3.99 0.07 7.27
C LEU A 99 -3.28 0.68 8.49
N CYS A 100 -2.13 1.30 8.25
CA CYS A 100 -1.42 2.09 9.24
C CYS A 100 -1.38 3.55 8.79
N ILE A 101 -1.90 4.46 9.60
CA ILE A 101 -1.89 5.90 9.38
C ILE A 101 -0.95 6.51 10.41
N ARG A 102 0.07 7.24 9.96
CA ARG A 102 1.05 7.89 10.82
C ARG A 102 1.07 9.39 10.56
N ASP A 103 0.95 10.16 11.63
CA ASP A 103 1.15 11.61 11.64
C ASP A 103 0.28 12.36 10.59
N MET A 104 -0.96 11.89 10.41
CA MET A 104 -1.98 12.48 9.54
C MET A 104 -3.22 12.88 10.32
N HIS A 105 -3.99 13.83 9.79
CA HIS A 105 -5.32 14.17 10.31
C HIS A 105 -6.33 13.10 9.87
N VAL A 106 -7.03 12.53 10.85
CA VAL A 106 -8.10 11.54 10.65
C VAL A 106 -9.38 12.12 11.25
N ASP A 107 -10.39 12.31 10.39
CA ASP A 107 -11.71 12.78 10.80
C ASP A 107 -12.61 11.59 11.22
N GLU A 108 -13.63 11.85 12.05
CA GLU A 108 -14.62 10.82 12.40
C GLU A 108 -15.38 10.31 11.16
N GLU A 109 -15.67 11.19 10.20
CA GLU A 109 -16.30 10.80 8.93
C GLU A 109 -15.44 9.82 8.10
N ASP A 110 -14.11 9.94 8.19
CA ASP A 110 -13.18 9.05 7.50
C ASP A 110 -13.16 7.65 8.13
N LEU A 111 -13.30 7.62 9.45
CA LEU A 111 -13.45 6.40 10.21
C LEU A 111 -14.77 5.70 9.89
N ASP A 112 -15.89 6.41 9.94
CA ASP A 112 -17.21 5.87 9.58
C ASP A 112 -17.21 5.29 8.17
N LEU A 113 -16.59 5.99 7.20
CA LEU A 113 -16.47 5.51 5.83
C LEU A 113 -15.62 4.23 5.73
N LEU A 114 -14.56 4.11 6.53
CA LEU A 114 -13.75 2.88 6.59
C LEU A 114 -14.56 1.70 7.12
N TRP A 115 -15.30 1.91 8.20
CA TRP A 115 -16.18 0.89 8.77
C TRP A 115 -17.25 0.48 7.76
N ASP A 116 -18.00 1.42 7.18
CA ASP A 116 -19.07 1.11 6.22
C ASP A 116 -18.59 0.37 4.96
N THR A 117 -17.36 0.62 4.52
CA THR A 117 -16.85 0.08 3.25
C THR A 117 -15.97 -1.15 3.40
N ARG A 118 -15.39 -1.38 4.59
CA ARG A 118 -14.32 -2.38 4.76
C ARG A 118 -14.41 -3.20 6.04
N ASP A 119 -15.53 -3.15 6.76
CA ASP A 119 -15.75 -3.92 8.00
C ASP A 119 -15.33 -5.39 7.86
N GLU A 120 -15.67 -6.04 6.75
CA GLU A 120 -15.39 -7.47 6.54
C GLU A 120 -13.94 -7.77 6.05
N ASP A 121 -13.25 -6.79 5.45
CA ASP A 121 -11.96 -6.98 4.79
C ASP A 121 -10.78 -6.47 5.64
N LEU A 122 -10.99 -5.37 6.37
CA LEU A 122 -9.96 -4.68 7.14
C LEU A 122 -9.84 -5.33 8.53
N ARG A 123 -8.71 -5.99 8.77
CA ARG A 123 -8.43 -6.71 10.03
C ARG A 123 -7.64 -5.87 11.03
N VAL A 124 -6.78 -5.01 10.52
CA VAL A 124 -5.88 -4.20 11.34
C VAL A 124 -5.94 -2.75 10.92
N LEU A 125 -6.34 -1.88 11.84
CA LEU A 125 -6.21 -0.44 11.71
C LEU A 125 -5.26 0.06 12.79
N THR A 126 -4.22 0.80 12.40
CA THR A 126 -3.29 1.44 13.33
C THR A 126 -3.25 2.93 13.04
N ILE A 127 -3.53 3.76 14.04
CA ILE A 127 -3.38 5.21 13.96
C ILE A 127 -2.26 5.61 14.93
N GLN A 128 -1.22 6.24 14.41
CA GLN A 128 -0.08 6.71 15.16
C GLN A 128 0.06 8.22 15.00
N VAL A 129 0.17 8.94 16.11
CA VAL A 129 0.46 10.39 16.14
C VAL A 129 1.58 10.62 17.14
N GLY A 130 2.78 10.94 16.65
CA GLY A 130 4.00 10.96 17.44
C GLY A 130 4.28 9.62 18.13
N ASP A 131 4.43 9.66 19.45
CA ASP A 131 4.64 8.47 20.29
C ASP A 131 3.33 7.75 20.68
N VAL A 132 2.18 8.33 20.37
CA VAL A 132 0.86 7.75 20.69
C VAL A 132 0.47 6.79 19.57
N ILE A 133 0.21 5.53 19.93
CA ILE A 133 -0.23 4.48 19.01
C ILE A 133 -1.58 3.95 19.47
N GLN A 134 -2.55 3.96 18.57
CA GLN A 134 -3.86 3.31 18.73
C GLN A 134 -3.97 2.18 17.71
N VAL A 135 -4.18 0.95 18.19
CA VAL A 135 -4.34 -0.24 17.36
C VAL A 135 -5.75 -0.78 17.55
N TRP A 136 -6.42 -1.05 16.44
CA TRP A 136 -7.71 -1.69 16.37
C TRP A 136 -7.52 -3.02 15.64
N GLU A 137 -7.68 -4.11 16.38
CA GLU A 137 -7.88 -5.44 15.78
C GLU A 137 -9.38 -5.58 15.54
N LEU A 138 -9.76 -5.61 14.27
CA LEU A 138 -11.14 -5.82 13.85
C LEU A 138 -11.29 -7.34 13.67
N ASP A 139 -11.85 -7.98 14.70
CA ASP A 139 -12.14 -9.42 14.70
C ASP A 139 -13.30 -9.78 13.76
N GLU A 140 -13.25 -11.01 13.27
CA GLU A 140 -14.08 -11.66 12.22
C GLU A 140 -15.59 -11.70 12.48
#